data_AF-A0AAN6TSQ1-F1
#
_entry.id   AF-A0AAN6TSQ1-F1
#
_cell.length_a   1.000
_cell.length_b   1.000
_cell.length_c   1.000
_cell.angle_alpha   90.00
_cell.angle_beta   90.00
_cell.angle_gamma   90.00
#
_symmetry.space_group_name_H-M   'P 1'
#
loop_
_entity.id
_entity.type
_entity.pdbx_description
1 polymer ?
#
loop_
_entity_poly.entity_id
_entity_poly.type
_entity_poly.pdbx_seq_one_letter_code
_entity_poly.pdbx_strand_id
1 'polypeptide(L)'
;MTKILSSTFRFVLPDAPFLVDRPGPGASSVSVGPFRRWHSDRTIATAFGVPEAKIMEETLVVRDILRLTLEREKDVVGVLAFSQGACLGTALCLDQELNNGLKFAVFICPLFPAVSLGPQKDVEGAVQVPCVHVRGLSDPWKGQGVKLYEKYFVGSRASTLVEFAGAHEVPSQPSDIEKVVDEILRIWEAIG
;
A
#
# COMPACT_ATOMS: atom_id res chain seq x y z
N MET A 1 3.78 -8.52 13.48
CA MET A 1 2.61 -7.63 13.25
C MET A 1 1.34 -8.41 12.90
N THR A 2 1.22 -9.03 11.72
CA THR A 2 -0.02 -9.74 11.29
C THR A 2 -0.47 -10.84 12.26
N LYS A 3 0.46 -11.59 12.85
CA LYS A 3 0.18 -12.59 13.91
C LYS A 3 -0.49 -12.00 15.16
N ILE A 4 -0.20 -10.76 15.51
CA ILE A 4 -0.80 -10.10 16.67
C ILE A 4 -2.19 -9.59 16.30
N LEU A 5 -2.30 -8.96 15.12
CA LEU A 5 -3.56 -8.45 14.59
C LEU A 5 -4.57 -9.54 14.21
N SER A 6 -4.17 -10.82 14.12
CA SER A 6 -5.05 -11.91 13.71
C SER A 6 -6.16 -12.26 14.71
N SER A 7 -6.09 -11.74 15.93
CA SER A 7 -7.21 -11.81 16.88
C SER A 7 -8.38 -10.91 16.48
N THR A 8 -8.13 -9.89 15.65
CA THR A 8 -9.09 -8.85 15.26
C THR A 8 -9.41 -8.91 13.77
N PHE A 9 -8.40 -9.16 12.94
CA PHE A 9 -8.52 -9.12 11.48
C PHE A 9 -8.11 -10.44 10.83
N ARG A 10 -8.85 -10.82 9.79
CA ARG A 10 -8.41 -11.84 8.84
C ARG A 10 -7.66 -11.16 7.70
N PHE A 11 -6.43 -11.58 7.45
CA PHE A 11 -5.61 -11.03 6.37
C PHE A 11 -5.83 -11.81 5.08
N VAL A 12 -6.11 -11.09 4.00
CA VAL A 12 -6.12 -11.61 2.63
C VAL A 12 -4.93 -11.00 1.91
N LEU A 13 -4.00 -11.85 1.47
CA LEU A 13 -2.72 -11.43 0.90
C LEU A 13 -2.66 -11.89 -0.57
N PRO A 14 -3.22 -11.11 -1.52
CA PRO A 14 -3.07 -11.42 -2.94
C PRO A 14 -1.62 -11.24 -3.39
N ASP A 15 -1.17 -12.13 -4.28
CA ASP A 15 0.15 -12.04 -4.89
C ASP A 15 0.18 -11.02 -6.03
N ALA A 16 1.26 -10.26 -6.08
CA ALA A 16 1.58 -9.40 -7.23
C ALA A 16 1.77 -10.24 -8.52
N PRO A 17 1.16 -9.87 -9.65
CA PRO A 17 1.08 -10.75 -10.82
C PRO A 17 2.38 -10.84 -11.63
N PHE A 18 3.21 -9.80 -11.62
CA PHE A 18 4.35 -9.74 -12.54
C PHE A 18 5.65 -10.16 -11.89
N LEU A 19 6.28 -11.20 -12.45
CA LEU A 19 7.61 -11.64 -12.07
C LEU A 19 8.67 -10.63 -12.51
N VAL A 20 9.70 -10.46 -11.68
CA VAL A 20 10.87 -9.65 -11.99
C VAL A 20 12.15 -10.39 -11.62
N ASP A 21 13.21 -10.15 -12.39
CA ASP A 21 14.49 -10.86 -12.22
C ASP A 21 15.29 -10.39 -11.01
N ARG A 22 14.99 -9.20 -10.48
CA ARG A 22 15.70 -8.58 -9.37
C ARG A 22 14.74 -8.12 -8.28
N PRO A 23 15.13 -8.21 -7.00
CA PRO A 23 14.33 -7.65 -5.93
C PRO A 23 14.18 -6.14 -6.10
N GLY A 24 13.07 -5.60 -5.62
CA GLY A 24 12.89 -4.17 -5.51
C GLY A 24 13.95 -3.53 -4.59
N PRO A 25 14.17 -2.21 -4.71
CA PRO A 25 15.06 -1.50 -3.80
C PRO A 25 14.66 -1.75 -2.33
N GLY A 26 15.60 -2.19 -1.49
CA GLY A 26 15.36 -2.54 -0.07
C GLY A 26 15.08 -4.04 0.20
N ALA A 27 14.83 -4.86 -0.82
CA ALA A 27 14.60 -6.31 -0.66
C ALA A 27 15.86 -7.18 -0.85
N SER A 28 17.03 -6.55 -1.02
CA SER A 28 18.27 -7.19 -1.51
C SER A 28 18.94 -8.17 -0.55
N SER A 29 18.65 -8.15 0.75
CA SER A 29 19.34 -9.00 1.75
C SER A 29 18.51 -10.17 2.29
N VAL A 30 17.21 -10.27 1.98
CA VAL A 30 16.29 -11.16 2.74
C VAL A 30 15.47 -12.12 1.87
N SER A 31 15.47 -11.98 0.54
CA SER A 31 14.53 -12.73 -0.31
C SER A 31 15.22 -13.64 -1.32
N VAL A 32 14.95 -14.95 -1.20
CA VAL A 32 15.15 -15.92 -2.28
C VAL A 32 13.89 -15.85 -3.13
N GLY A 33 14.05 -15.65 -4.45
CA GLY A 33 12.93 -15.44 -5.37
C GLY A 33 11.90 -16.58 -5.39
N PRO A 34 10.78 -16.40 -6.12
CA PRO A 34 10.55 -15.39 -7.16
C PRO A 34 10.19 -14.00 -6.62
N PHE A 35 10.71 -12.95 -7.26
CA PHE A 35 10.36 -11.56 -6.96
C PHE A 35 9.17 -11.12 -7.81
N ARG A 36 8.27 -10.32 -7.23
CA ARG A 36 7.03 -9.87 -7.86
C ARG A 36 6.84 -8.37 -7.73
N ARG A 37 6.10 -7.76 -8.66
CA ARG A 37 5.66 -6.35 -8.62
C ARG A 37 4.18 -6.21 -9.01
N TRP A 38 3.55 -5.14 -8.53
CA TRP A 38 2.13 -4.85 -8.80
C TRP A 38 1.93 -4.36 -10.22
N HIS A 39 2.22 -3.10 -10.50
CA HIS A 39 2.39 -2.55 -11.85
C HIS A 39 3.15 -1.22 -11.73
N SER A 40 3.60 -0.68 -12.84
CA SER A 40 4.35 0.58 -12.85
C SER A 40 3.42 1.76 -13.17
N ASP A 41 3.72 2.93 -12.61
CA ASP A 41 3.28 4.19 -13.21
C ASP A 41 4.12 4.50 -14.47
N ARG A 42 3.74 5.50 -15.26
CA ARG A 42 4.49 5.87 -16.47
C ARG A 42 5.91 6.36 -16.19
N THR A 43 6.09 7.03 -15.05
CA THR A 43 7.37 7.60 -14.61
C THR A 43 8.42 6.51 -14.43
N ILE A 44 8.01 5.40 -13.82
CA ILE A 44 8.84 4.24 -13.54
C ILE A 44 8.83 3.25 -14.72
N ALA A 45 7.72 3.12 -15.45
CA ALA A 45 7.62 2.29 -16.64
C ALA A 45 8.66 2.68 -17.71
N THR A 46 8.86 3.99 -17.92
CA THR A 46 9.90 4.50 -18.84
C THR A 46 11.30 4.09 -18.37
N ALA A 47 11.58 4.19 -17.07
CA ALA A 47 12.85 3.76 -16.49
C ALA A 47 13.09 2.24 -16.57
N PHE A 48 12.01 1.44 -16.63
CA PHE A 48 12.06 -0.02 -16.82
C PHE A 48 11.85 -0.46 -18.27
N GLY A 49 11.77 0.47 -19.23
CA GLY A 49 11.56 0.15 -20.65
C GLY A 49 10.22 -0.52 -20.98
N VAL A 50 9.21 -0.35 -20.12
CA VAL A 50 7.86 -0.89 -20.33
C VAL A 50 7.11 0.02 -21.31
N PRO A 51 6.67 -0.48 -22.48
CA PRO A 51 5.89 0.31 -23.43
C PRO A 51 4.57 0.78 -22.82
N GLU A 52 4.11 1.97 -23.20
CA GLU A 52 2.84 2.55 -22.71
C GLU A 52 1.64 1.61 -22.90
N ALA A 53 1.62 0.83 -23.99
CA ALA A 53 0.60 -0.17 -24.26
C ALA A 53 0.55 -1.28 -23.20
N LYS A 54 1.71 -1.70 -22.65
CA LYS A 54 1.76 -2.69 -21.57
C LYS A 54 1.30 -2.14 -20.23
N ILE A 55 1.44 -0.84 -19.99
CA ILE A 55 0.98 -0.23 -18.73
C ILE A 55 -0.52 -0.43 -18.57
N MET A 56 -1.29 -0.24 -19.66
CA MET A 56 -2.75 -0.45 -19.62
C MET A 56 -3.10 -1.92 -19.36
N GLU A 57 -2.45 -2.85 -20.07
CA GLU A 57 -2.64 -4.29 -19.85
C GLU A 57 -2.34 -4.68 -18.40
N GLU A 58 -1.24 -4.19 -17.84
CA GLU A 58 -0.84 -4.48 -16.47
C GLU A 58 -1.81 -3.87 -15.44
N THR A 59 -2.26 -2.63 -15.67
CA THR A 59 -3.29 -1.98 -14.84
C THR A 59 -4.58 -2.81 -14.83
N LEU A 60 -5.04 -3.31 -15.98
CA LEU A 60 -6.24 -4.13 -16.06
C LEU A 60 -6.10 -5.46 -15.31
N VAL A 61 -4.95 -6.14 -15.45
CA VAL A 61 -4.67 -7.38 -14.69
C VAL A 61 -4.70 -7.14 -13.18
N VAL A 62 -4.07 -6.05 -12.71
CA VAL A 62 -4.08 -5.72 -11.28
C VAL A 62 -5.47 -5.33 -10.80
N ARG A 63 -6.21 -4.54 -11.60
CA ARG A 63 -7.60 -4.18 -11.29
C ARG A 63 -8.45 -5.43 -11.12
N ASP A 64 -8.34 -6.40 -12.03
CA ASP A 64 -9.10 -7.65 -11.95
C ASP A 64 -8.73 -8.49 -10.74
N ILE A 65 -7.45 -8.57 -10.37
CA ILE A 65 -7.03 -9.29 -9.15
C ILE A 65 -7.65 -8.65 -7.90
N LEU A 66 -7.61 -7.32 -7.80
CA LEU A 66 -8.23 -6.61 -6.67
C LEU A 66 -9.74 -6.81 -6.66
N ARG A 67 -10.41 -6.62 -7.81
CA ARG A 67 -11.85 -6.82 -7.95
C ARG A 67 -12.28 -8.22 -7.55
N LEU A 68 -11.67 -9.26 -8.12
CA LEU A 68 -11.98 -10.66 -7.80
C LEU A 68 -11.68 -11.00 -6.34
N THR A 69 -10.65 -10.38 -5.75
CA THR A 69 -10.36 -10.54 -4.32
C THR A 69 -11.46 -9.90 -3.48
N LEU A 70 -11.85 -8.66 -3.75
CA LEU A 70 -12.91 -7.96 -3.01
C LEU A 70 -14.29 -8.62 -3.20
N GLU A 71 -14.58 -9.18 -4.38
CA GLU A 71 -15.82 -9.92 -4.65
C GLU A 71 -15.88 -11.26 -3.88
N ARG A 72 -14.75 -11.97 -3.80
CA ARG A 72 -14.65 -13.23 -3.08
C ARG A 72 -14.71 -13.01 -1.56
N GLU A 73 -14.04 -11.98 -1.09
CA GLU A 73 -13.89 -11.67 0.32
C GLU A 73 -14.98 -10.68 0.74
N LYS A 74 -16.08 -11.20 1.30
CA LYS A 74 -17.11 -10.34 1.88
C LYS A 74 -16.54 -9.57 3.07
N ASP A 75 -16.91 -8.30 3.19
CA ASP A 75 -16.59 -7.43 4.33
C ASP A 75 -15.10 -7.08 4.51
N VAL A 76 -14.40 -6.76 3.41
CA VAL A 76 -13.06 -6.17 3.52
C VAL A 76 -13.16 -4.77 4.12
N VAL A 77 -12.70 -4.62 5.36
CA VAL A 77 -12.83 -3.38 6.14
C VAL A 77 -11.64 -2.43 6.00
N GLY A 78 -10.52 -2.84 5.41
CA GLY A 78 -9.35 -1.98 5.31
C GLY A 78 -8.21 -2.56 4.50
N VAL A 79 -7.18 -1.73 4.31
CA VAL A 79 -5.98 -2.06 3.53
C VAL A 79 -4.76 -1.99 4.43
N LEU A 80 -3.89 -2.99 4.34
CA LEU A 80 -2.54 -2.98 4.92
C LEU A 80 -1.55 -3.16 3.78
N ALA A 81 -0.68 -2.17 3.55
CA ALA A 81 0.15 -2.15 2.36
C ALA A 81 1.56 -1.60 2.62
N PHE A 82 2.54 -2.16 1.93
CA PHE A 82 3.96 -1.80 2.06
C PHE A 82 4.54 -1.32 0.72
N SER A 83 5.38 -0.28 0.76
CA SER A 83 6.17 0.20 -0.39
C SER A 83 5.30 0.46 -1.63
N GLN A 84 5.56 -0.18 -2.77
CA GLN A 84 4.72 -0.09 -3.96
C GLN A 84 3.27 -0.53 -3.72
N GLY A 85 3.05 -1.51 -2.85
CA GLY A 85 1.70 -1.92 -2.47
C GLY A 85 0.92 -0.77 -1.83
N ALA A 86 1.58 0.18 -1.15
CA ALA A 86 0.93 1.35 -0.57
C ALA A 86 0.47 2.36 -1.63
N CYS A 87 1.20 2.49 -2.75
CA CYS A 87 0.73 3.23 -3.92
C CYS A 87 -0.58 2.64 -4.45
N LEU A 88 -0.64 1.31 -4.54
CA LEU A 88 -1.82 0.58 -4.99
C LEU A 88 -2.98 0.70 -4.00
N GLY A 89 -2.70 0.55 -2.70
CA GLY A 89 -3.68 0.70 -1.64
C GLY A 89 -4.26 2.13 -1.57
N THR A 90 -3.45 3.14 -1.88
CA THR A 90 -3.91 4.54 -2.00
C THR A 90 -4.87 4.69 -3.16
N ALA A 91 -4.54 4.14 -4.33
CA ALA A 91 -5.43 4.13 -5.48
C ALA A 91 -6.73 3.38 -5.20
N LEU A 92 -6.66 2.23 -4.51
CA LEU A 92 -7.83 1.48 -4.10
C LEU A 92 -8.73 2.29 -3.16
N CYS A 93 -8.17 3.06 -2.23
CA CYS A 93 -8.97 3.94 -1.36
C CYS A 93 -9.68 5.07 -2.13
N LEU A 94 -9.15 5.49 -3.28
CA LEU A 94 -9.68 6.56 -4.13
C LEU A 94 -10.58 6.05 -5.27
N ASP A 95 -10.56 4.74 -5.55
CA ASP A 95 -11.33 4.14 -6.64
C ASP A 95 -12.82 4.09 -6.31
N GLN A 96 -13.65 4.72 -7.13
CA GLN A 96 -15.09 4.84 -6.88
C GLN A 96 -15.86 3.52 -7.02
N GLU A 97 -15.33 2.56 -7.77
CA GLU A 97 -15.99 1.27 -8.01
C GLU A 97 -15.46 0.20 -7.07
N LEU A 98 -14.14 0.16 -6.85
CA LEU A 98 -13.51 -0.86 -6.02
C LEU A 98 -13.55 -0.54 -4.54
N ASN A 99 -13.57 0.75 -4.14
CA ASN A 99 -13.76 1.11 -2.74
C ASN A 99 -15.23 0.93 -2.32
N ASN A 100 -15.58 -0.30 -1.94
CA ASN A 100 -16.92 -0.65 -1.49
C ASN A 100 -16.99 -0.76 0.04
N GLY A 101 -16.65 0.33 0.75
CA GLY A 101 -16.81 0.40 2.21
C GLY A 101 -15.54 0.12 3.01
N LEU A 102 -14.35 0.41 2.46
CA LEU A 102 -13.14 0.45 3.26
C LEU A 102 -13.32 1.45 4.41
N LYS A 103 -13.00 1.01 5.62
CA LYS A 103 -13.15 1.80 6.84
C LYS A 103 -11.84 2.46 7.26
N PHE A 104 -10.69 1.86 6.97
CA PHE A 104 -9.36 2.41 7.30
C PHE A 104 -8.25 1.86 6.41
N ALA A 105 -7.08 2.49 6.46
CA ALA A 105 -5.90 2.01 5.75
C ALA A 105 -4.61 2.14 6.59
N VAL A 106 -3.64 1.29 6.29
CA VAL A 106 -2.31 1.28 6.91
C VAL A 106 -1.26 1.23 5.80
N PHE A 107 -0.42 2.26 5.74
CA PHE A 107 0.61 2.42 4.71
C PHE A 107 1.99 2.39 5.34
N ILE A 108 2.78 1.36 5.04
CA ILE A 108 4.12 1.16 5.56
C ILE A 108 5.14 1.54 4.49
N CYS A 109 6.00 2.49 4.81
CA CYS A 109 7.03 3.04 3.94
C CYS A 109 6.53 3.28 2.50
N PRO A 110 5.43 4.05 2.32
CA PRO A 110 4.85 4.24 1.00
C PRO A 110 5.79 4.94 0.02
N LEU A 111 5.63 4.60 -1.27
CA LEU A 111 6.25 5.33 -2.37
C LEU A 111 5.22 6.30 -3.00
N PHE A 112 5.68 7.12 -3.95
CA PHE A 112 4.86 8.09 -4.69
C PHE A 112 5.15 7.95 -6.20
N PRO A 113 4.16 8.14 -7.08
CA PRO A 113 2.75 8.45 -6.82
C PRO A 113 1.89 7.21 -6.50
N ALA A 114 0.60 7.41 -6.26
CA ALA A 114 -0.39 6.33 -6.32
C ALA A 114 -0.48 5.80 -7.77
N VAL A 115 -0.72 4.50 -7.94
CA VAL A 115 -0.73 3.85 -9.26
C VAL A 115 -2.16 3.66 -9.75
N SER A 116 -2.48 4.13 -10.96
CA SER A 116 -3.86 4.12 -11.46
C SER A 116 -4.42 2.71 -11.65
N LEU A 117 -5.65 2.50 -11.17
CA LEU A 117 -6.42 1.26 -11.32
C LEU A 117 -7.37 1.29 -12.52
N GLY A 118 -7.28 2.31 -13.38
CA GLY A 118 -8.19 2.47 -14.51
C GLY A 118 -7.52 3.17 -15.70
N PRO A 119 -8.31 3.59 -16.71
CA PRO A 119 -7.77 4.19 -17.93
C PRO A 119 -7.12 5.57 -17.69
N GLN A 120 -7.39 6.19 -16.53
CA GLN A 120 -6.83 7.48 -16.18
C GLN A 120 -5.33 7.39 -15.93
N LYS A 121 -4.61 8.44 -16.33
CA LYS A 121 -3.15 8.52 -16.17
C LYS A 121 -2.76 8.80 -14.72
N ASP A 122 -3.45 9.75 -14.11
CA ASP A 122 -3.16 10.23 -12.76
C ASP A 122 -4.27 9.82 -11.80
N VAL A 123 -3.86 9.44 -10.59
CA VAL A 123 -4.78 9.24 -9.47
C VAL A 123 -4.99 10.60 -8.82
N GLU A 124 -6.25 11.02 -8.74
CA GLU A 124 -6.67 12.30 -8.16
C GLU A 124 -7.65 12.09 -7.01
N GLY A 125 -7.79 13.12 -6.16
CA GLY A 125 -8.68 13.11 -5.01
C GLY A 125 -7.95 13.05 -3.67
N ALA A 126 -8.72 12.92 -2.59
CA ALA A 126 -8.23 12.87 -1.22
C ALA A 126 -8.83 11.68 -0.49
N VAL A 127 -7.99 10.87 0.15
CA VAL A 127 -8.42 9.70 0.92
C VAL A 127 -9.22 10.18 2.13
N GLN A 128 -10.41 9.61 2.31
CA GLN A 128 -11.34 10.04 3.36
C GLN A 128 -11.34 9.14 4.60
N VAL A 129 -10.82 7.91 4.47
CA VAL A 129 -10.76 6.95 5.57
C VAL A 129 -9.62 7.29 6.53
N PRO A 130 -9.77 7.01 7.84
CA PRO A 130 -8.67 7.04 8.79
C PRO A 130 -7.47 6.20 8.31
N CYS A 131 -6.26 6.71 8.52
CA CYS A 131 -5.03 6.10 8.02
C CYS A 131 -3.92 6.06 9.08
N VAL A 132 -3.18 4.96 9.13
CA VAL A 132 -1.90 4.87 9.85
C VAL A 132 -0.77 4.88 8.82
N HIS A 133 0.09 5.89 8.86
CA HIS A 133 1.33 5.92 8.07
C HIS A 133 2.47 5.43 8.95
N VAL A 134 3.16 4.37 8.53
CA VAL A 134 4.31 3.81 9.23
C VAL A 134 5.56 4.14 8.43
N ARG A 135 6.59 4.71 9.07
CA ARG A 135 7.80 5.18 8.41
C ARG A 135 9.07 4.78 9.16
N GLY A 136 10.03 4.22 8.43
CA GLY A 136 11.38 4.01 8.95
C GLY A 136 12.16 5.32 9.01
N LEU A 137 12.79 5.61 10.14
CA LEU A 137 13.58 6.84 10.33
C LEU A 137 14.77 6.94 9.35
N SER A 138 15.35 5.79 9.01
CA SER A 138 16.48 5.63 8.09
C SER A 138 16.05 5.23 6.67
N ASP A 139 14.77 5.27 6.33
CA ASP A 139 14.29 4.94 4.98
C ASP A 139 14.83 5.96 3.95
N PRO A 140 15.63 5.53 2.96
CA PRO A 140 16.17 6.43 1.93
C PRO A 140 15.08 7.00 1.02
N TRP A 141 13.90 6.39 0.95
CA TRP A 141 12.74 6.84 0.18
C TRP A 141 11.67 7.51 1.02
N LYS A 142 11.91 7.83 2.31
CA LYS A 142 10.91 8.49 3.16
C LYS A 142 10.29 9.77 2.57
N GLY A 143 11.05 10.50 1.76
CA GLY A 143 10.56 11.68 1.05
C GLY A 143 9.44 11.37 0.05
N GLN A 144 9.40 10.16 -0.52
CA GLN A 144 8.29 9.69 -1.37
C GLN A 144 7.01 9.52 -0.54
N GLY A 145 7.12 8.91 0.64
CA GLY A 145 5.99 8.77 1.56
C GLY A 145 5.42 10.10 2.03
N VAL A 146 6.29 11.11 2.25
CA VAL A 146 5.85 12.49 2.54
C VAL A 146 5.08 13.09 1.37
N LYS A 147 5.59 12.97 0.14
CA LYS A 147 4.87 13.47 -1.06
C LYS A 147 3.52 12.79 -1.25
N LEU A 148 3.45 11.48 -1.02
CA LEU A 148 2.19 10.73 -1.08
C LEU A 148 1.19 11.26 -0.03
N TYR A 149 1.66 11.44 1.21
CA TYR A 149 0.87 12.02 2.29
C TYR A 149 0.32 13.39 1.92
N GLU A 150 1.19 14.29 1.46
CA GLU A 150 0.84 15.66 1.08
C GLU A 150 -0.19 15.72 -0.05
N LYS A 151 -0.04 14.86 -1.07
CA LYS A 151 -0.95 14.84 -2.23
C LYS A 151 -2.33 14.26 -1.89
N TYR A 152 -2.41 13.20 -1.07
CA TYR A 152 -3.64 12.40 -0.95
C TYR A 152 -4.27 12.38 0.45
N PHE A 153 -3.55 12.75 1.51
CA PHE A 153 -3.97 12.47 2.90
C PHE A 153 -4.11 13.70 3.80
N VAL A 154 -3.67 14.89 3.35
CA VAL A 154 -3.78 16.15 4.12
C VAL A 154 -5.22 16.49 4.52
N GLY A 155 -6.20 16.07 3.70
CA GLY A 155 -7.63 16.24 4.00
C GLY A 155 -8.29 15.06 4.70
N SER A 156 -7.56 14.00 5.02
CA SER A 156 -8.14 12.80 5.65
C SER A 156 -8.50 13.09 7.12
N ARG A 157 -9.65 12.59 7.57
CA ARG A 157 -10.25 12.97 8.87
C ARG A 157 -9.49 12.45 10.09
N ALA A 158 -8.59 11.49 9.91
CA ALA A 158 -7.76 10.94 10.98
C ALA A 158 -6.57 10.17 10.40
N SER A 159 -5.53 10.90 9.96
CA SER A 159 -4.26 10.27 9.61
C SER A 159 -3.24 10.45 10.72
N THR A 160 -2.62 9.34 11.13
CA THR A 160 -1.53 9.34 12.11
C THR A 160 -0.24 8.85 11.49
N LEU A 161 0.87 9.25 12.10
CA LEU A 161 2.20 8.84 11.70
C LEU A 161 2.85 8.08 12.86
N VAL A 162 3.32 6.86 12.58
CA VAL A 162 4.13 6.05 13.48
C VAL A 162 5.52 5.89 12.87
N GLU A 163 6.54 6.29 13.61
CA GLU A 163 7.93 6.14 13.18
C GLU A 163 8.62 4.99 13.92
N PHE A 164 9.51 4.28 13.24
CA PHE A 164 10.26 3.18 13.82
C PHE A 164 11.74 3.23 13.48
N ALA A 165 12.56 2.56 14.30
CA ALA A 165 14.01 2.52 14.13
C ALA A 165 14.40 1.49 13.06
N GLY A 166 14.23 1.86 11.79
CA GLY A 166 14.59 1.04 10.65
C GLY A 166 14.63 1.80 9.33
N ALA A 167 14.87 1.08 8.25
CA ALA A 167 14.98 1.62 6.91
C ALA A 167 13.70 1.41 6.09
N HIS A 168 13.81 1.05 4.82
CA HIS A 168 12.67 0.74 3.97
C HIS A 168 12.21 -0.71 4.14
N GLU A 169 11.55 -0.97 5.26
CA GLU A 169 11.14 -2.32 5.64
C GLU A 169 9.84 -2.31 6.44
N VAL A 170 9.29 -3.49 6.68
CA VAL A 170 8.19 -3.66 7.64
C VAL A 170 8.79 -3.79 9.05
N PRO A 171 8.27 -3.08 10.07
CA PRO A 171 8.78 -3.19 11.43
C PRO A 171 8.89 -4.64 11.91
N SER A 172 10.07 -5.01 12.38
CA SER A 172 10.40 -6.37 12.84
C SER A 172 10.73 -6.43 14.33
N GLN A 173 11.17 -5.32 14.92
CA GLN A 173 11.47 -5.23 16.36
C GLN A 173 10.18 -5.26 17.18
N PRO A 174 10.11 -6.05 18.27
CA PRO A 174 8.89 -6.18 19.08
C PRO A 174 8.29 -4.85 19.53
N SER A 175 9.11 -3.92 20.01
CA SER A 175 8.67 -2.60 20.48
C SER A 175 8.10 -1.72 19.36
N ASP A 176 8.60 -1.87 18.14
CA ASP A 176 8.10 -1.09 16.99
C ASP A 176 6.85 -1.74 16.39
N ILE A 177 6.77 -3.07 16.42
CA ILE A 177 5.55 -3.80 16.10
C ILE A 177 4.42 -3.40 17.05
N GLU A 178 4.67 -3.36 18.36
CA GLU A 178 3.68 -2.98 19.37
C GLU A 178 3.13 -1.57 19.13
N LYS A 179 3.99 -0.56 18.95
CA LYS A 179 3.56 0.81 18.62
C LYS A 179 2.63 0.88 17.39
N VAL A 180 2.96 0.14 16.34
CA VAL A 180 2.15 0.12 15.10
C VAL A 180 0.83 -0.61 15.33
N VAL A 181 0.85 -1.75 16.04
CA VAL A 181 -0.35 -2.52 16.36
C VAL A 181 -1.31 -1.70 17.23
N ASP A 182 -0.80 -1.06 18.28
CA ASP A 182 -1.59 -0.24 19.19
C ASP A 182 -2.31 0.88 18.44
N GLU A 183 -1.60 1.55 17.53
CA GLU A 183 -2.18 2.62 16.72
C GLU A 183 -3.25 2.11 15.73
N ILE A 184 -3.02 0.94 15.12
CA ILE A 184 -4.02 0.30 14.25
C ILE A 184 -5.28 -0.04 15.03
N LEU A 185 -5.15 -0.65 16.21
CA LEU A 185 -6.29 -1.03 17.04
C LEU A 185 -7.01 0.20 17.58
N ARG A 186 -6.27 1.24 17.99
CA ARG A 186 -6.85 2.52 18.43
C ARG A 186 -7.71 3.17 17.33
N ILE A 187 -7.22 3.20 16.09
CA ILE A 187 -8.02 3.72 14.95
C ILE A 187 -9.23 2.83 14.70
N TRP A 188 -9.06 1.51 14.72
CA TRP A 188 -10.16 0.57 14.51
C TRP A 188 -11.28 0.72 15.54
N GLU A 189 -10.94 0.83 16.82
CA GLU A 189 -11.90 1.05 17.91
C GLU A 189 -12.63 2.38 17.78
N ALA A 190 -11.96 3.43 17.28
CA ALA A 190 -12.57 4.73 17.05
C ALA A 190 -13.57 4.74 15.88
N ILE A 191 -13.53 3.75 14.99
CA ILE A 191 -14.39 3.66 13.82
C ILE A 191 -15.76 3.05 14.16
N GLY A 192 -15.82 2.04 15.05
CA GLY A 192 -17.04 1.25 15.31
C GLY A 192 -17.24 0.13 14.30
#